data_AF-A0A7K1A0R1-F1
#
_entry.id   AF-A0A7K1A0R1-F1
#
_cell.length_a   1.000
_cell.length_b   1.000
_cell.length_c   1.000
_cell.angle_alpha   90.00
_cell.angle_beta   90.00
_cell.angle_gamma   90.00
#
_symmetry.space_group_name_H-M   'P 1'
#
loop_
_entity.id
_entity.type
_entity.pdbx_description
1 polymer ?
#
loop_
_entity_poly.entity_id
_entity_poly.type
_entity_poly.pdbx_seq_one_letter_code
_entity_poly.pdbx_strand_id
1 'polypeptide(L)'
;MCRDHYIPGMSSNPLERWIPPDEFGDRVRRIRRTLRISQTEFAARIDEGEKALASWEAGTREPRALVAVAKRIELAFGVPATWILGLDDQTPTPGAPGPGTAASNGEEVSLPRLDSNQQPSD
;
A
#
# COMPACT_ATOMS: atom_id res chain seq x y z
N MET A 1 -56.09 -16.67 -3.10
CA MET A 1 -55.03 -16.50 -2.07
C MET A 1 -53.80 -17.21 -2.64
N CYS A 2 -52.95 -16.58 -3.47
CA CYS A 2 -51.85 -15.69 -3.08
C CYS A 2 -51.11 -16.27 -1.86
N ARG A 3 -49.87 -16.74 -1.91
CA ARG A 3 -48.72 -16.38 -2.77
C ARG A 3 -47.65 -17.48 -2.61
N ASP A 4 -47.11 -17.98 -3.73
CA ASP A 4 -45.82 -18.68 -3.76
C ASP A 4 -44.78 -17.81 -3.05
N HIS A 5 -44.22 -18.31 -1.95
CA HIS A 5 -43.16 -17.63 -1.21
C HIS A 5 -41.81 -17.93 -1.89
N TYR A 6 -41.58 -17.29 -3.04
CA TYR A 6 -40.25 -17.06 -3.56
C TYR A 6 -39.51 -16.16 -2.57
N ILE A 7 -38.57 -16.71 -1.81
CA ILE A 7 -37.63 -15.93 -0.99
C ILE A 7 -36.56 -15.38 -1.93
N PRO A 8 -36.51 -14.06 -2.18
CA PRO A 8 -35.45 -13.44 -2.96
C PRO A 8 -34.25 -13.21 -2.03
N GLY A 9 -33.04 -13.56 -2.49
CA GLY A 9 -31.83 -12.88 -2.03
C GLY A 9 -31.15 -13.42 -0.78
N MET A 10 -30.77 -14.70 -0.76
CA MET A 10 -29.52 -15.06 -0.08
C MET A 10 -28.43 -15.19 -1.15
N SER A 11 -27.96 -14.02 -1.62
CA SER A 11 -26.61 -13.93 -2.17
C SER A 11 -25.64 -14.03 -1.00
N SER A 12 -25.58 -15.19 -0.35
CA SER A 12 -24.45 -15.57 0.47
C SER A 12 -23.38 -16.01 -0.50
N ASN A 13 -22.77 -15.05 -1.19
CA ASN A 13 -21.49 -15.28 -1.84
C ASN A 13 -20.54 -15.78 -0.73
N PRO A 14 -20.13 -17.06 -0.69
CA PRO A 14 -19.32 -17.62 0.39
C PRO A 14 -17.85 -17.17 0.29
N LEU A 15 -17.63 -16.01 -0.30
CA LEU A 15 -16.36 -15.38 -0.58
C LEU A 15 -16.33 -14.00 0.06
N GLU A 16 -16.75 -13.85 1.31
CA GLU A 16 -15.88 -13.13 2.24
C GLU A 16 -14.59 -13.96 2.33
N ARG A 17 -13.82 -13.87 1.26
CA ARG A 17 -12.48 -14.40 1.14
C ARG A 17 -11.74 -13.66 2.23
N TRP A 18 -11.59 -14.29 3.39
CA TRP A 18 -10.67 -13.86 4.41
C TRP A 18 -9.31 -13.77 3.71
N ILE A 19 -8.97 -12.57 3.25
CA ILE A 19 -7.66 -12.28 2.71
C ILE A 19 -6.82 -12.07 3.96
N PRO A 20 -5.82 -12.92 4.25
CA PRO A 20 -4.93 -12.68 5.36
C PRO A 20 -4.34 -11.27 5.22
N PRO A 21 -4.09 -10.56 6.33
CA PRO A 21 -3.46 -9.25 6.28
C PRO A 21 -2.17 -9.36 5.47
N ASP A 22 -1.95 -8.45 4.52
CA ASP A 22 -0.77 -8.46 3.65
C ASP A 22 0.49 -8.62 4.53
N GLU A 23 1.18 -9.75 4.42
CA GLU A 23 2.40 -10.00 5.16
C GLU A 23 3.57 -9.28 4.48
N PHE A 24 4.72 -9.17 5.16
CA PHE A 24 5.92 -8.56 4.58
C PHE A 24 6.27 -9.17 3.21
N GLY A 25 6.16 -10.50 3.08
CA GLY A 25 6.39 -11.24 1.84
C GLY A 25 5.46 -10.81 0.69
N ASP A 26 4.19 -10.58 0.98
CA ASP A 26 3.20 -10.16 -0.02
C ASP A 26 3.47 -8.76 -0.54
N ARG A 27 3.87 -7.84 0.35
CA ARG A 27 4.28 -6.48 -0.03
C ARG A 27 5.51 -6.50 -0.92
N VAL A 28 6.54 -7.27 -0.56
CA VAL A 28 7.75 -7.45 -1.37
C VAL A 28 7.40 -8.02 -2.75
N ARG A 29 6.56 -9.05 -2.81
CA ARG A 29 6.09 -9.65 -4.06
C ARG A 29 5.34 -8.66 -4.93
N ARG A 30 4.53 -7.78 -4.33
CA ARG A 30 3.80 -6.71 -5.03
C ARG A 30 4.77 -5.72 -5.68
N ILE A 31 5.77 -5.23 -4.95
CA ILE A 31 6.79 -4.31 -5.48
C ILE A 31 7.48 -4.96 -6.69
N ARG A 32 7.95 -6.20 -6.55
CA ARG A 32 8.63 -6.93 -7.64
C ARG A 32 7.75 -7.08 -8.88
N ARG A 33 6.47 -7.42 -8.71
CA ARG A 33 5.52 -7.57 -9.83
C ARG A 33 5.22 -6.25 -10.52
N THR A 34 5.11 -5.16 -9.77
CA THR A 34 4.93 -3.81 -10.32
C THR A 34 6.13 -3.39 -11.18
N LEU A 35 7.35 -3.72 -10.73
CA LEU A 35 8.58 -3.43 -11.46
C LEU A 35 8.90 -4.44 -12.58
N ARG A 36 8.20 -5.58 -12.62
CA ARG A 36 8.39 -6.69 -13.58
C ARG A 36 9.83 -7.24 -13.63
N ILE A 37 10.51 -7.26 -12.49
CA ILE A 37 11.87 -7.82 -12.36
C ILE A 37 11.88 -9.22 -11.77
N SER A 38 12.98 -9.94 -11.98
CA SER A 38 13.18 -11.30 -11.43
C SER A 38 13.46 -11.26 -9.92
N GLN A 39 13.33 -12.41 -9.24
CA GLN A 39 13.70 -12.53 -7.83
C GLN A 39 15.20 -12.29 -7.64
N THR A 40 16.04 -12.81 -8.53
CA THR A 40 17.50 -12.60 -8.51
C THR A 40 17.86 -11.12 -8.64
N GLU A 41 17.24 -10.40 -9.58
CA GLU A 41 17.51 -8.97 -9.78
C GLU A 41 17.03 -8.13 -8.59
N PHE A 42 15.83 -8.42 -8.07
CA PHE A 42 15.32 -7.73 -6.89
C PHE A 42 16.25 -7.92 -5.69
N ALA A 43 16.66 -9.17 -5.43
CA ALA A 43 17.54 -9.51 -4.32
C ALA A 43 18.92 -8.83 -4.45
N ALA A 44 19.48 -8.80 -5.67
CA ALA A 44 20.74 -8.12 -5.96
C ALA A 44 20.69 -6.62 -5.66
N ARG A 45 19.56 -5.94 -5.93
CA ARG A 45 19.41 -4.51 -5.65
C ARG A 45 19.33 -4.15 -4.16
N ILE A 46 18.97 -5.10 -3.31
CA ILE A 46 18.86 -4.89 -1.85
C ILE A 46 19.96 -5.61 -1.06
N ASP A 47 20.99 -6.10 -1.75
CA ASP A 47 22.12 -6.84 -1.19
C ASP A 47 21.68 -8.08 -0.37
N GLU A 48 20.72 -8.83 -0.91
CA GLU A 48 20.21 -10.05 -0.29
C GLU A 48 20.31 -11.26 -1.24
N GLY A 49 20.23 -12.46 -0.66
CA GLY A 49 20.25 -13.70 -1.44
C GLY A 49 18.89 -14.01 -2.07
N GLU A 50 18.89 -14.50 -3.31
CA GLU A 50 17.66 -14.92 -4.01
C GLU A 50 16.82 -15.92 -3.19
N LYS A 51 17.46 -16.90 -2.54
CA LYS A 51 16.77 -17.88 -1.68
C LYS A 51 16.10 -17.23 -0.48
N ALA A 52 16.70 -16.18 0.08
CA ALA A 52 16.11 -15.43 1.18
C ALA A 52 14.84 -14.73 0.70
N LEU A 53 14.92 -14.01 -0.42
CA LEU A 53 13.77 -13.36 -1.05
C LEU A 53 12.64 -14.34 -1.38
N ALA A 54 12.97 -15.49 -1.98
CA ALA A 54 11.99 -16.53 -2.29
C ALA A 54 11.29 -17.09 -1.04
N SER A 55 12.03 -17.25 0.06
CA SER A 55 11.46 -17.72 1.34
C SER A 55 10.52 -16.67 1.95
N TRP A 56 10.88 -15.38 1.83
CA TRP A 56 10.07 -14.26 2.31
C TRP A 56 8.78 -14.14 1.51
N GLU A 57 8.85 -14.17 0.18
CA GLU A 57 7.66 -14.12 -0.69
C GLU A 57 6.73 -15.33 -0.52
N ALA A 58 7.24 -16.45 -0.01
CA ALA A 58 6.46 -17.65 0.29
C ALA A 58 5.87 -17.65 1.71
N GLY A 59 6.16 -16.64 2.54
CA GLY A 59 5.72 -16.57 3.94
C GLY A 59 6.36 -17.64 4.84
N THR A 60 7.38 -18.36 4.36
CA THR A 60 8.01 -19.45 5.13
C THR A 60 9.03 -18.94 6.14
N ARG A 61 9.56 -17.74 5.93
CA ARG A 61 10.58 -17.13 6.77
C ARG A 61 10.51 -15.61 6.66
N GLU A 62 10.79 -14.93 7.76
CA GLU A 62 11.01 -13.48 7.78
C GLU A 62 12.50 -13.12 7.84
N PRO A 63 12.89 -11.93 7.35
CA PRO A 63 14.24 -11.40 7.54
C PRO A 63 14.53 -11.18 9.04
N ARG A 64 15.74 -11.52 9.48
CA ARG A 64 16.17 -11.27 10.87
C ARG A 64 16.25 -9.78 11.20
N ALA A 65 16.58 -8.95 10.21
CA ALA A 65 16.71 -7.50 10.35
C ALA A 65 15.64 -6.80 9.51
N LEU A 66 14.36 -7.04 9.83
CA LEU A 66 13.20 -6.57 9.07
C LEU A 66 13.26 -5.08 8.73
N VAL A 67 13.54 -4.22 9.72
CA VAL A 67 13.65 -2.76 9.54
C VAL A 67 14.81 -2.38 8.62
N ALA A 68 15.95 -3.07 8.74
CA ALA A 68 17.10 -2.79 7.88
C ALA A 68 16.81 -3.16 6.42
N VAL A 69 16.15 -4.30 6.19
CA VAL A 69 15.73 -4.73 4.85
C VAL A 69 14.69 -3.77 4.27
N ALA A 70 13.69 -3.36 5.06
CA ALA A 70 12.68 -2.38 4.64
C ALA A 70 13.33 -1.05 4.20
N LYS A 71 14.32 -0.56 4.96
CA LYS A 71 15.09 0.64 4.58
C LYS A 71 15.90 0.47 3.29
N ARG A 72 16.49 -0.71 3.06
CA ARG A 72 17.21 -0.98 1.79
C ARG A 72 16.26 -0.98 0.60
N ILE A 73 15.07 -1.57 0.75
CA ILE A 73 14.02 -1.55 -0.28
C ILE A 73 13.56 -0.11 -0.54
N GLU A 74 13.39 0.69 0.51
CA GLU A 74 13.05 2.11 0.40
C GLU A 74 14.10 2.88 -0.41
N LEU A 75 15.38 2.71 -0.10
CA LEU A 75 16.48 3.36 -0.82
C LEU A 75 16.58 2.89 -2.27
N ALA A 76 16.32 1.61 -2.55
CA ALA A 76 16.47 1.03 -3.88
C ALA A 76 15.29 1.34 -4.82
N PHE A 77 14.07 1.45 -4.29
CA PHE A 77 12.84 1.52 -5.09
C PHE A 77 11.93 2.71 -4.77
N GLY A 78 12.28 3.52 -3.77
CA GLY A 78 11.47 4.68 -3.34
C GLY A 78 10.16 4.28 -2.66
N VAL A 79 10.07 3.07 -2.11
CA VAL A 79 8.87 2.56 -1.42
C VAL A 79 9.02 2.79 0.08
N PRO A 80 8.09 3.48 0.75
CA PRO A 80 8.21 3.79 2.18
C PRO A 80 8.36 2.56 3.06
N ALA A 81 9.36 2.57 3.94
CA ALA A 81 9.57 1.48 4.89
C ALA A 81 8.38 1.25 5.83
N THR A 82 7.64 2.32 6.19
CA THR A 82 6.43 2.22 7.02
C THR A 82 5.37 1.33 6.38
N TRP A 83 5.13 1.49 5.07
CA TRP A 83 4.20 0.63 4.33
C TRP A 83 4.70 -0.81 4.23
N ILE A 84 5.99 -1.01 3.92
CA ILE A 84 6.58 -2.35 3.83
C ILE A 84 6.42 -3.12 5.14
N LEU A 85 6.58 -2.43 6.27
CA LEU A 85 6.41 -2.97 7.62
C LEU A 85 4.94 -3.12 8.04
N GLY A 86 3.98 -2.62 7.25
CA GLY A 86 2.55 -2.66 7.57
C GLY A 86 2.12 -1.68 8.66
N LEU A 87 2.88 -0.60 8.86
CA LEU A 87 2.55 0.48 9.79
C LEU A 87 1.66 1.56 9.13
N ASP A 88 1.46 1.48 7.81
CA ASP A 88 0.67 2.43 7.02
C ASP A 88 -0.21 1.65 6.02
N ASP A 89 -1.47 2.06 5.89
CA ASP A 89 -2.46 1.47 4.98
C ASP A 89 -2.42 2.11 3.58
N GLN A 90 -1.68 3.21 3.39
CA GLN A 90 -1.58 3.89 2.11
C GLN A 90 -0.76 3.08 1.11
N THR A 91 -1.36 2.69 -0.02
CA THR A 91 -0.63 2.00 -1.10
C THR A 91 0.40 2.96 -1.70
N PRO A 92 1.71 2.64 -1.66
CA PRO A 92 2.73 3.53 -2.16
C PRO A 92 2.67 3.55 -3.68
N THR A 93 2.53 4.76 -4.23
CA THR A 93 2.64 4.98 -5.66
C THR A 93 4.12 5.02 -6.03
N PRO A 94 4.62 4.17 -6.95
CA PRO A 94 6.02 4.20 -7.38
C PRO A 94 6.34 5.58 -7.97
N GLY A 95 7.30 6.30 -7.37
CA GLY A 95 7.74 7.62 -7.83
C GLY A 95 7.15 8.82 -7.07
N ALA A 96 6.33 8.60 -6.04
CA ALA A 96 5.98 9.68 -5.12
C ALA A 96 7.17 9.98 -4.18
N PRO A 97 7.48 11.26 -3.89
CA PRO A 97 8.45 11.60 -2.87
C PRO A 97 7.98 11.00 -1.53
N GLY A 98 8.92 10.41 -0.78
CA GLY A 98 8.65 9.61 0.42
C GLY A 98 7.80 10.31 1.50
N PRO A 99 7.40 9.58 2.55
CA PRO A 99 6.44 10.04 3.55
C PRO A 99 7.12 11.00 4.52
N GLY A 100 7.43 12.19 4.03
CA GLY A 100 7.65 13.38 4.83
C GLY A 100 6.49 14.38 4.74
N THR A 101 5.51 14.17 3.83
CA THR A 101 4.56 15.23 3.48
C THR A 101 3.16 14.73 3.05
N ALA A 102 2.64 13.64 3.61
CA ALA A 102 1.19 13.40 3.52
C ALA A 102 0.47 14.28 4.55
N ALA A 103 0.50 15.58 4.31
CA ALA A 103 -0.43 16.50 4.91
C ALA A 103 -1.85 16.11 4.48
N SER A 104 -2.70 15.88 5.50
CA SER A 104 -4.14 16.18 5.53
C SER A 104 -4.94 15.94 4.25
N ASN A 105 -5.90 15.02 4.30
CA ASN A 105 -7.14 15.20 3.56
C ASN A 105 -8.31 14.67 4.40
N GLY A 106 -9.07 15.59 5.00
CA GLY A 106 -10.28 15.25 5.74
C GLY A 106 -10.98 16.39 6.50
N GLU A 107 -10.40 17.60 6.61
CA GLU A 107 -11.11 18.73 7.23
C GLU A 107 -11.51 19.76 6.17
N GLU A 108 -12.76 19.64 5.75
CA GLU A 108 -13.50 20.69 5.06
C GLU A 108 -13.70 21.86 6.06
N VAL A 109 -12.75 22.79 6.12
CA VAL A 109 -12.97 24.06 6.80
C VAL A 109 -13.16 25.12 5.72
N SER A 110 -14.42 25.52 5.58
CA SER A 110 -14.88 26.69 4.84
C SER A 110 -13.87 27.83 4.92
N LEU A 111 -13.14 28.08 3.83
CA LEU A 111 -12.45 29.36 3.66
C LEU A 111 -13.54 30.43 3.51
N PRO A 112 -13.62 31.44 4.39
CA PRO A 112 -14.42 32.60 4.08
C PRO A 112 -13.84 33.20 2.79
N ARG A 113 -14.67 33.30 1.75
CA ARG A 113 -14.30 34.02 0.53
C ARG A 113 -13.88 35.43 0.98
N LEU A 114 -12.58 35.71 0.93
CA LEU A 114 -12.12 37.09 1.03
C LEU A 114 -12.71 37.82 -0.16
N ASP A 115 -13.64 38.70 0.16
CA ASP A 115 -14.36 39.59 -0.74
C ASP A 115 -13.33 40.51 -1.42
N SER A 116 -13.00 40.20 -2.67
CA SER A 116 -12.26 41.09 -3.56
C SER A 116 -13.18 42.22 -4.01
N ASN A 117 -13.45 43.19 -3.13
CA ASN A 117 -14.07 44.47 -3.47
C ASN A 117 -13.31 45.64 -2.83
N GLN A 118 -12.03 45.79 -3.16
CA GLN A 118 -11.38 47.09 -3.12
C GLN A 118 -11.25 47.61 -4.56
N GLN A 119 -12.24 48.37 -5.00
CA GLN A 119 -12.10 49.23 -6.17
C GLN A 119 -11.29 50.47 -5.76
N PRO A 120 -10.32 50.94 -6.56
CA PRO A 120 -9.76 52.27 -6.35
C PRO A 120 -10.84 53.31 -6.68
N SER A 121 -11.05 54.26 -5.78
CA SER A 121 -11.80 55.48 -6.12
C SER A 121 -10.90 56.36 -6.99
N ASP A 122 -11.44 56.81 -8.13
CA ASP A 122 -10.90 57.90 -8.95
C ASP A 122 -10.98 59.24 -8.18
#